data_AF-F0SGU0-F1
#
_entry.id   AF-F0SGU0-F1
#
_cell.length_a   1.000
_cell.length_b   1.000
_cell.length_c   1.000
_cell.angle_alpha   90.00
_cell.angle_beta   90.00
_cell.angle_gamma   90.00
#
_symmetry.space_group_name_H-M   'P 1'
#
loop_
_entity.id
_entity.type
_entity.pdbx_description
1 polymer ?
#
loop_
_entity_poly.entity_id
_entity_poly.type
_entity_poly.pdbx_seq_one_letter_code
_entity_poly.pdbx_strand_id
1 'polypeptide(L)'
;MNANLLSFLTEFAYTIALPVAIICLFFGLLTRARQRSADYSRRFLQRLANPDFAFVERHFGCALPDRLKQLYADTEELNRSGFEIVPPKEQDDTEPVYVAFYEPADEESLKYRFHDGDTYFAFANDGCGNDYMIDPHEPDPPVLYHDHETGEVTPVAARFSEFMSWERREPKDEA
;
A
#
# COMPACT_ATOMS: atom_id res chain seq x y z
N MET A 1 13.45 15.52 -63.65
CA MET A 1 13.36 14.80 -62.36
C MET A 1 11.95 14.99 -61.85
N ASN A 2 11.15 13.92 -61.83
CA ASN A 2 9.69 14.00 -61.82
C ASN A 2 9.14 14.33 -60.42
N ALA A 3 8.39 15.43 -60.31
CA ALA A 3 7.73 15.87 -59.08
C ALA A 3 6.91 14.76 -58.40
N ASN A 4 6.34 13.84 -59.20
CA ASN A 4 5.58 12.70 -58.71
C ASN A 4 6.42 11.69 -57.91
N LEU A 5 7.70 11.50 -58.25
CA LEU A 5 8.57 10.57 -57.54
C LEU A 5 8.95 11.12 -56.16
N LEU A 6 9.15 12.45 -56.06
CA LEU A 6 9.42 13.11 -54.79
C LEU A 6 8.21 13.06 -53.85
N SER A 7 7.00 13.31 -54.37
CA SER A 7 5.75 13.26 -53.60
C SER A 7 5.46 11.86 -53.04
N PHE A 8 5.63 10.82 -53.86
CA PHE A 8 5.46 9.43 -53.42
C PHE A 8 6.48 9.02 -52.34
N LEU A 9 7.73 9.45 -52.46
CA LEU A 9 8.77 9.14 -51.46
C LEU A 9 8.52 9.86 -50.13
N THR A 10 7.99 11.10 -50.16
CA THR A 10 7.61 11.81 -48.94
C THR A 10 6.41 11.15 -48.25
N GLU A 11 5.37 10.75 -48.98
CA GLU A 11 4.22 10.08 -48.38
C GLU A 11 4.58 8.73 -47.75
N PHE A 12 5.45 7.94 -48.40
CA PHE A 12 5.95 6.68 -47.85
C PHE A 12 6.83 6.88 -46.59
N ALA A 13 7.63 7.95 -46.57
CA ALA A 13 8.42 8.28 -45.39
C ALA A 13 7.52 8.67 -44.20
N TYR A 14 6.43 9.39 -44.43
CA TYR A 14 5.47 9.74 -43.37
C TYR A 14 4.68 8.54 -42.86
N THR A 15 4.24 7.64 -43.74
CA THR A 15 3.47 6.44 -43.33
C THR A 15 4.27 5.47 -42.48
N ILE A 16 5.61 5.49 -42.55
CA ILE A 16 6.48 4.65 -41.73
C ILE A 16 7.07 5.44 -40.54
N ALA A 17 7.54 6.67 -40.75
CA ALA A 17 8.17 7.46 -39.70
C ALA A 17 7.18 7.87 -38.60
N LEU A 18 5.92 8.17 -38.95
CA LEU A 18 4.90 8.55 -37.98
C LEU A 18 4.55 7.40 -37.01
N PRO A 19 4.20 6.17 -37.46
CA PRO A 19 3.94 5.07 -36.53
C PRO A 19 5.20 4.67 -35.75
N VAL A 20 6.40 4.71 -36.34
CA VAL A 20 7.64 4.45 -35.59
C VAL A 20 7.87 5.49 -34.49
N ALA A 21 7.63 6.77 -34.77
CA ALA A 21 7.73 7.83 -33.77
C ALA A 21 6.68 7.66 -32.66
N ILE A 22 5.44 7.31 -33.02
CA ILE A 22 4.37 7.00 -32.06
C ILE A 22 4.77 5.80 -31.19
N ILE A 23 5.24 4.71 -31.78
CA ILE A 23 5.73 3.54 -31.05
C ILE A 23 6.87 3.93 -30.09
N CYS A 24 7.87 4.69 -30.55
CA CYS A 24 8.97 5.14 -29.71
C CYS A 24 8.50 6.02 -28.55
N LEU A 25 7.52 6.91 -28.77
CA LEU A 25 6.92 7.73 -27.72
C LEU A 25 6.14 6.86 -26.72
N PHE A 26 5.31 5.93 -27.18
CA PHE A 26 4.58 5.02 -26.31
C PHE A 26 5.52 4.13 -25.49
N PHE A 27 6.55 3.54 -26.10
CA PHE A 27 7.57 2.76 -25.38
C PHE A 27 8.35 3.64 -24.38
N GLY A 28 8.69 4.89 -24.75
CA GLY A 28 9.33 5.84 -23.85
C GLY A 28 8.44 6.22 -22.65
N LEU A 29 7.13 6.37 -22.86
CA LEU A 29 6.18 6.63 -21.78
C LEU A 29 5.98 5.41 -20.88
N LEU A 30 5.83 4.21 -21.48
CA LEU A 30 5.68 2.96 -20.74
C LEU A 30 6.90 2.62 -19.89
N THR A 31 8.11 2.80 -20.44
CA THR A 31 9.36 2.57 -19.70
C THR A 31 9.50 3.54 -18.53
N ARG A 32 9.21 4.83 -18.75
CA ARG A 32 9.21 5.83 -17.66
C ARG A 32 8.16 5.53 -16.59
N ALA A 33 6.95 5.09 -16.97
CA ALA A 33 5.91 4.72 -16.03
C ALA A 33 6.33 3.51 -15.18
N ARG A 34 6.90 2.48 -15.81
CA ARG A 34 7.46 1.31 -15.11
C ARG A 34 8.59 1.69 -14.17
N GLN A 35 9.51 2.55 -14.61
CA GLN A 35 10.63 2.99 -13.78
C GLN A 35 10.13 3.78 -12.56
N ARG A 36 9.16 4.68 -12.74
CA ARG A 36 8.53 5.41 -11.62
C ARG A 36 7.85 4.47 -10.63
N SER A 37 7.13 3.46 -11.12
CA SER A 37 6.49 2.45 -10.27
C SER A 37 7.54 1.64 -9.49
N ALA A 38 8.61 1.19 -10.14
CA ALA A 38 9.70 0.48 -9.48
C ALA A 38 10.43 1.34 -8.44
N ASP A 39 10.67 2.62 -8.74
CA ASP A 39 11.27 3.58 -7.81
C ASP A 39 10.36 3.82 -6.60
N TYR A 40 9.04 3.93 -6.82
CA TYR A 40 8.06 4.05 -5.76
C TYR A 40 8.08 2.82 -4.85
N SER A 41 7.94 1.61 -5.41
CA SER A 41 7.98 0.36 -4.66
C SER A 41 9.28 0.21 -3.87
N ARG A 42 10.43 0.58 -4.46
CA ARG A 42 11.72 0.53 -3.78
C ARG A 42 11.77 1.49 -2.58
N ARG A 43 11.30 2.73 -2.75
CA ARG A 43 11.24 3.72 -1.66
C ARG A 43 10.30 3.27 -0.56
N PHE A 44 9.14 2.72 -0.92
CA PHE A 44 8.17 2.19 0.02
C PHE A 44 8.79 1.08 0.88
N LEU A 45 9.41 0.07 0.27
CA LEU A 45 10.08 -1.01 1.00
C LEU A 45 11.23 -0.51 1.88
N GLN A 46 11.98 0.49 1.41
CA GLN A 46 13.04 1.10 2.20
C GLN A 46 12.47 1.80 3.45
N ARG A 47 11.36 2.51 3.31
CA ARG A 47 10.67 3.18 4.41
C ARG A 47 10.09 2.17 5.40
N LEU A 48 9.42 1.13 4.89
CA LEU A 48 8.87 0.04 5.71
C LEU A 48 9.95 -0.64 6.56
N ALA A 49 11.13 -0.88 6.00
CA ALA A 49 12.27 -1.48 6.71
C ALA A 49 13.01 -0.51 7.67
N ASN A 50 12.74 0.80 7.61
CA ASN A 50 13.42 1.82 8.41
C ASN A 50 12.38 2.76 9.05
N PRO A 51 11.59 2.27 10.02
CA PRO A 51 10.57 3.09 10.66
C PRO A 51 11.21 4.25 11.45
N ASP A 52 10.60 5.43 11.37
CA ASP A 52 10.94 6.62 12.16
C ASP A 52 9.98 6.75 13.34
N PHE A 53 10.10 5.85 14.31
CA PHE A 53 9.26 5.88 15.53
C PHE A 53 9.39 7.21 16.28
N ALA A 54 10.56 7.85 16.26
CA ALA A 54 10.76 9.11 16.97
C ALA A 54 9.91 10.25 16.38
N PHE A 55 9.67 10.23 15.06
CA PHE A 55 8.71 11.13 14.44
C PHE A 55 7.27 10.75 14.83
N VAL A 56 6.91 9.47 14.67
CA VAL A 56 5.53 9.00 14.90
C VAL A 56 5.10 9.23 16.37
N GLU A 57 5.94 8.90 17.34
CA GLU A 57 5.70 9.14 18.77
C GLU A 57 5.55 10.63 19.10
N ARG A 58 6.30 11.49 18.40
CA ARG A 58 6.16 12.94 18.55
C ARG A 58 4.86 13.45 17.95
N HIS A 59 4.41 12.89 16.83
CA HIS A 59 3.15 13.23 16.18
C HIS A 59 1.97 12.93 17.09
N PHE A 60 1.91 11.73 17.67
CA PHE A 60 0.82 11.34 18.57
C PHE A 60 1.02 11.81 20.01
N GLY A 61 2.21 12.27 20.40
CA GLY A 61 2.50 12.74 21.76
C GLY A 61 2.58 11.62 22.81
N CYS A 62 2.74 10.38 22.37
CA CYS A 62 2.82 9.19 23.21
C CYS A 62 3.90 8.22 22.70
N ALA A 63 4.33 7.28 23.55
CA ALA A 63 5.18 6.20 23.11
C ALA A 63 4.33 5.16 22.36
N LEU A 64 4.83 4.67 21.22
CA LEU A 64 4.10 3.67 20.43
C LEU A 64 4.01 2.34 21.19
N PRO A 65 2.92 1.57 21.02
CA PRO A 65 2.75 0.27 21.67
C PRO A 65 3.89 -0.70 21.36
N ASP A 66 4.36 -1.44 22.36
CA ASP A 66 5.47 -2.40 22.20
C ASP A 66 5.16 -3.47 21.14
N ARG A 67 3.90 -3.89 21.05
CA ARG A 67 3.45 -4.86 20.04
C ARG A 67 3.57 -4.30 18.62
N LEU A 68 3.30 -3.01 18.43
CA LEU A 68 3.48 -2.37 17.14
C LEU A 68 4.97 -2.35 16.76
N LYS A 69 5.85 -1.98 17.70
CA LYS A 69 7.30 -2.02 17.48
C LYS A 69 7.81 -3.44 17.17
N GLN A 70 7.21 -4.46 17.78
CA GLN A 70 7.51 -5.87 17.48
C GLN A 70 7.12 -6.25 16.05
N LEU A 71 5.94 -5.83 15.57
CA LEU A 71 5.55 -6.00 14.16
C LEU A 71 6.63 -5.41 13.24
N TYR A 72 7.04 -4.17 13.48
CA TYR A 72 8.06 -3.52 12.63
C TYR A 72 9.48 -4.10 12.77
N ALA A 73 9.75 -4.87 13.82
CA ALA A 73 10.99 -5.62 13.98
C ALA A 73 10.95 -6.96 13.23
N ASP A 74 9.76 -7.49 12.94
CA ASP A 74 9.56 -8.73 12.21
C ASP A 74 9.61 -8.47 10.70
N THR A 75 10.82 -8.61 10.14
CA THR A 75 11.04 -8.40 8.70
C THR A 75 10.35 -9.45 7.83
N GLU A 76 10.08 -10.65 8.35
CA GLU A 76 9.38 -11.68 7.58
C GLU A 76 7.90 -11.31 7.47
N GLU A 77 7.28 -10.95 8.58
CA GLU A 77 5.88 -10.50 8.61
C GLU A 77 5.69 -9.21 7.79
N LEU A 78 6.56 -8.20 7.94
CA LEU A 78 6.46 -6.95 7.19
C LEU A 78 6.57 -7.14 5.66
N ASN A 79 7.31 -8.16 5.20
CA ASN A 79 7.44 -8.44 3.77
C ASN A 79 6.28 -9.27 3.21
N ARG A 80 5.32 -9.71 4.03
CA ARG A 80 4.10 -10.32 3.53
C ARG A 80 3.29 -9.30 2.74
N SER A 81 2.70 -9.77 1.65
CA SER A 81 1.81 -8.97 0.82
C SER A 81 0.68 -9.85 0.31
N GLY A 82 -0.52 -9.29 0.25
CA GLY A 82 -1.72 -9.93 -0.26
C GLY A 82 -2.04 -11.23 0.47
N PHE A 83 -2.55 -11.11 1.69
CA PHE A 83 -2.92 -12.26 2.53
C PHE A 83 -4.19 -11.97 3.32
N GLU A 84 -4.87 -13.05 3.71
CA GLU A 84 -6.01 -13.00 4.61
C GLU A 84 -5.55 -13.23 6.05
N ILE A 85 -6.15 -12.51 6.99
CA ILE A 85 -6.02 -12.77 8.42
C ILE A 85 -7.33 -13.39 8.87
N VAL A 86 -7.25 -14.63 9.35
CA VAL A 86 -8.41 -15.47 9.66
C VAL A 86 -8.59 -15.54 11.18
N PRO A 87 -9.71 -15.03 11.72
CA PRO A 87 -10.00 -15.14 13.14
C PRO A 87 -10.24 -16.61 13.56
N PRO A 88 -10.01 -16.95 14.83
CA PRO A 88 -10.31 -18.27 15.38
C PRO A 88 -11.77 -18.66 15.18
N LYS A 89 -12.05 -19.96 15.03
CA LYS A 89 -13.42 -20.48 14.83
C LYS A 89 -14.35 -20.17 16.00
N GLU A 90 -13.81 -19.92 17.18
CA GLU A 90 -14.57 -19.53 18.37
C GLU A 90 -15.13 -18.09 18.26
N GLN A 91 -14.69 -17.31 17.26
CA GLN A 91 -15.15 -15.96 16.94
C GLN A 91 -15.96 -15.95 15.64
N ASP A 92 -16.95 -16.87 15.56
CA ASP A 92 -17.76 -17.22 14.37
C ASP A 92 -18.42 -16.01 13.65
N ASP A 93 -18.52 -14.86 14.32
CA ASP A 93 -19.12 -13.63 13.79
C ASP A 93 -18.11 -12.69 13.10
N THR A 94 -16.80 -12.97 13.16
CA THR A 94 -15.76 -12.14 12.53
C THR A 94 -15.32 -12.77 11.22
N GLU A 95 -15.49 -12.06 10.11
CA GLU A 95 -15.05 -12.52 8.80
C GLU A 95 -13.52 -12.39 8.63
N PRO A 96 -12.88 -13.24 7.81
CA PRO A 96 -11.49 -13.03 7.41
C PRO A 96 -11.31 -11.65 6.76
N VAL A 97 -10.18 -11.00 7.05
CA VAL A 97 -9.87 -9.67 6.50
C VAL A 97 -8.65 -9.74 5.60
N TYR A 98 -8.66 -8.97 4.51
CA TYR A 98 -7.59 -8.95 3.52
C TYR A 98 -6.61 -7.79 3.78
N VAL A 99 -5.33 -8.11 3.89
CA VAL A 99 -4.24 -7.13 3.99
C VAL A 99 -3.38 -7.21 2.74
N ALA A 100 -3.32 -6.12 1.99
CA ALA A 100 -2.43 -6.04 0.83
C ALA A 100 -0.98 -5.82 1.27
N PHE A 101 -0.74 -4.94 2.25
CA PHE A 101 0.59 -4.64 2.78
C PHE A 101 0.52 -3.90 4.11
N TYR A 102 1.63 -3.94 4.84
CA TYR A 102 1.87 -3.08 6.00
C TYR A 102 2.35 -1.69 5.57
N GLU A 103 1.95 -0.69 6.31
CA GLU A 103 2.30 0.71 6.05
C GLU A 103 3.62 1.08 6.74
N PRO A 104 4.45 1.98 6.18
CA PRO A 104 5.61 2.49 6.89
C PRO A 104 5.21 3.32 8.13
N ALA A 105 5.94 3.15 9.23
CA ALA A 105 5.83 4.04 10.39
C ALA A 105 6.77 5.25 10.25
N ASP A 106 6.38 6.24 9.44
CA ASP A 106 7.14 7.47 9.24
C ASP A 106 6.27 8.70 8.94
N GLU A 107 6.91 9.85 8.76
CA GLU A 107 6.25 11.12 8.44
C GLU A 107 5.45 11.07 7.13
N GLU A 108 5.94 10.38 6.10
CA GLU A 108 5.29 10.37 4.79
C GLU A 108 3.98 9.57 4.83
N SER A 109 3.93 8.48 5.60
CA SER A 109 2.70 7.71 5.82
C SER A 109 1.67 8.43 6.70
N LEU A 110 2.07 9.45 7.46
CA LEU A 110 1.14 10.29 8.25
C LEU A 110 0.61 11.49 7.46
N LYS A 111 1.36 12.00 6.48
CA LYS A 111 0.99 13.19 5.68
C LYS A 111 -0.24 13.00 4.79
N TYR A 112 -0.51 11.78 4.35
CA TYR A 112 -1.52 11.49 3.33
C TYR A 112 -2.75 10.75 3.89
N ARG A 113 -2.99 10.83 5.20
CA ARG A 113 -4.08 10.12 5.89
C ARG A 113 -5.39 10.90 5.92
N PHE A 114 -6.47 10.17 6.19
CA PHE A 114 -7.85 10.66 6.29
C PHE A 114 -8.05 11.63 7.48
N HIS A 115 -9.25 12.20 7.57
CA HIS A 115 -9.58 13.42 8.31
C HIS A 115 -9.38 13.39 9.86
N ASP A 116 -8.98 12.26 10.43
CA ASP A 116 -8.65 12.07 11.86
C ASP A 116 -7.22 11.55 12.09
N GLY A 117 -6.28 11.83 11.17
CA GLY A 117 -4.88 11.38 11.18
C GLY A 117 -4.04 11.77 12.41
N ASP A 118 -4.61 12.53 13.34
CA ASP A 118 -4.01 12.86 14.64
C ASP A 118 -4.41 11.88 15.76
N THR A 119 -5.45 11.07 15.55
CA THR A 119 -5.99 10.15 16.57
C THR A 119 -5.48 8.73 16.39
N TYR A 120 -5.55 8.20 15.16
CA TYR A 120 -5.27 6.78 14.90
C TYR A 120 -4.02 6.59 14.05
N PHE A 121 -3.24 5.57 14.39
CA PHE A 121 -2.14 5.10 13.58
C PHE A 121 -2.61 3.97 12.68
N ALA A 122 -2.54 4.18 11.37
CA ALA A 122 -2.88 3.17 10.38
C ALA A 122 -1.63 2.37 9.99
N PHE A 123 -1.65 1.07 10.29
CA PHE A 123 -0.48 0.20 10.22
C PHE A 123 -0.52 -0.78 9.04
N ALA A 124 -1.67 -0.95 8.40
CA ALA A 124 -1.85 -1.82 7.23
C ALA A 124 -2.95 -1.28 6.32
N ASN A 125 -2.94 -1.72 5.06
CA ASN A 125 -3.89 -1.31 4.02
C ASN A 125 -4.37 -2.53 3.21
N ASP A 126 -5.62 -2.48 2.74
CA ASP A 126 -6.24 -3.56 1.93
C ASP A 126 -5.92 -3.48 0.43
N GLY A 127 -5.19 -2.45 -0.02
CA GLY A 127 -4.83 -2.20 -1.41
C GLY A 127 -5.88 -1.44 -2.22
N CYS A 128 -7.05 -1.20 -1.64
CA CYS A 128 -8.15 -0.42 -2.22
C CYS A 128 -8.29 0.96 -1.57
N GLY A 129 -7.38 1.32 -0.67
CA GLY A 129 -7.40 2.60 0.05
C GLY A 129 -8.02 2.52 1.44
N ASN A 130 -8.44 1.32 1.89
CA ASN A 130 -8.97 1.13 3.24
C ASN A 130 -7.86 0.77 4.21
N ASP A 131 -7.97 1.29 5.43
CA ASP A 131 -6.89 1.26 6.41
C ASP A 131 -7.25 0.44 7.64
N TYR A 132 -6.29 -0.34 8.14
CA TYR A 132 -6.33 -0.95 9.47
C TYR A 132 -5.59 -0.07 10.45
N MET A 133 -6.26 0.32 11.53
CA MET A 133 -5.84 1.38 12.43
C MET A 133 -5.89 0.97 13.89
N ILE A 134 -5.08 1.63 14.71
CA ILE A 134 -5.07 1.50 16.17
C ILE A 134 -4.94 2.87 16.84
N ASP A 135 -5.45 3.01 18.06
CA ASP A 135 -5.12 4.16 18.91
C ASP A 135 -3.75 3.93 19.58
N PRO A 136 -2.70 4.72 19.24
CA PRO A 136 -1.38 4.53 19.81
C PRO A 136 -1.28 4.88 21.30
N HIS A 137 -2.28 5.53 21.89
CA HIS A 137 -2.31 5.86 23.32
C HIS A 137 -2.63 4.66 24.21
N GLU A 138 -3.25 3.62 23.66
CA GLU A 138 -3.55 2.40 24.38
C GLU A 138 -2.42 1.37 24.20
N PRO A 139 -2.06 0.59 25.24
CA PRO A 139 -0.96 -0.36 25.16
C PRO A 139 -1.26 -1.59 24.29
N ASP A 140 -2.54 -1.96 24.16
CA ASP A 140 -3.03 -3.07 23.33
C ASP A 140 -4.41 -2.71 22.76
N PRO A 141 -4.45 -1.72 21.85
CA PRO A 141 -5.68 -1.11 21.34
C PRO A 141 -6.50 -2.10 20.51
N PRO A 142 -7.82 -1.87 20.34
CA PRO A 142 -8.58 -2.56 19.32
C PRO A 142 -8.03 -2.25 17.91
N VAL A 143 -8.19 -3.21 17.00
CA VAL A 143 -7.95 -2.98 15.57
C VAL A 143 -9.24 -2.50 14.94
N LEU A 144 -9.16 -1.35 14.29
CA LEU A 144 -10.26 -0.72 13.57
C LEU A 144 -9.99 -0.81 12.07
N TYR A 145 -11.05 -0.95 11.29
CA TYR A 145 -11.03 -0.83 9.84
C TYR A 145 -11.71 0.45 9.43
N HIS A 146 -11.08 1.22 8.55
CA HIS A 146 -11.64 2.43 7.98
C HIS A 146 -11.88 2.25 6.48
N ASP A 147 -13.15 2.33 6.09
CA ASP A 147 -13.59 2.35 4.70
C ASP A 147 -13.44 3.78 4.16
N HIS A 148 -12.55 3.97 3.18
CA HIS A 148 -12.27 5.30 2.63
C HIS A 148 -13.37 5.84 1.72
N GLU A 149 -14.25 4.98 1.20
CA GLU A 149 -15.36 5.40 0.34
C GLU A 149 -16.52 5.91 1.19
N THR A 150 -16.83 5.23 2.29
CA THR A 150 -17.96 5.57 3.18
C THR A 150 -17.57 6.43 4.38
N GLY A 151 -16.29 6.40 4.76
CA GLY A 151 -15.78 6.99 6.01
C GLY A 151 -16.15 6.21 7.26
N GLU A 152 -16.72 5.00 7.12
CA GLU A 152 -17.13 4.17 8.25
C GLU A 152 -15.90 3.58 8.96
N VAL A 153 -15.95 3.56 10.29
CA VAL A 153 -14.93 2.92 11.13
C VAL A 153 -15.58 1.76 11.89
N THR A 154 -15.13 0.54 11.63
CA THR A 154 -15.66 -0.68 12.23
C THR A 154 -14.60 -1.43 13.04
N PRO A 155 -14.97 -2.07 14.17
CA PRO A 155 -14.03 -2.90 14.91
C PRO A 155 -13.76 -4.20 14.16
N VAL A 156 -12.49 -4.61 14.09
CA VAL A 156 -12.04 -5.89 13.52
C VAL A 156 -11.64 -6.85 14.62
N ALA A 157 -10.80 -6.41 15.54
CA ALA A 157 -10.35 -7.20 16.69
C ALA A 157 -10.42 -6.37 17.96
N ALA A 158 -10.72 -7.00 19.09
CA ALA A 158 -10.81 -6.30 20.37
C ALA A 158 -9.42 -5.84 20.86
N ARG A 159 -8.34 -6.51 20.41
CA ARG A 159 -6.96 -6.17 20.73
C ARG A 159 -6.02 -6.34 19.54
N PHE A 160 -4.98 -5.52 19.48
CA PHE A 160 -3.94 -5.61 18.48
C PHE A 160 -3.14 -6.90 18.62
N SER A 161 -2.80 -7.30 19.85
CA SER A 161 -2.10 -8.57 20.10
C SER A 161 -2.89 -9.80 19.64
N GLU A 162 -4.21 -9.73 19.74
CA GLU A 162 -5.13 -10.76 19.28
C GLU A 162 -5.13 -10.85 17.75
N PHE A 163 -5.34 -9.72 17.07
CA PHE A 163 -5.23 -9.63 15.61
C PHE A 163 -3.88 -10.15 15.08
N MET A 164 -2.79 -9.82 15.77
CA MET A 164 -1.45 -10.31 15.43
C MET A 164 -1.24 -11.80 15.70
N SER A 165 -2.14 -12.47 16.44
CA SER A 165 -2.07 -13.91 16.71
C SER A 165 -2.88 -14.77 15.74
N TRP A 166 -3.75 -14.16 14.94
CA TRP A 166 -4.63 -14.85 14.00
C TRP A 166 -3.86 -15.54 12.85
N GLU A 167 -4.47 -16.53 12.21
CA GLU A 167 -3.83 -17.27 11.11
C GLU A 167 -3.66 -16.34 9.89
N ARG A 168 -2.46 -16.33 9.29
CA ARG A 168 -2.22 -15.69 7.99
C ARG A 168 -2.37 -16.73 6.90
N ARG A 169 -3.26 -16.49 5.94
CA ARG A 169 -3.54 -17.40 4.82
C ARG A 169 -3.29 -16.69 3.50
N GLU A 170 -2.65 -17.39 2.56
CA GLU A 170 -2.56 -16.90 1.18
C GLU A 170 -3.96 -16.89 0.55
N PRO A 171 -4.31 -15.86 -0.23
CA PRO A 171 -5.61 -15.81 -0.91
C PRO A 171 -5.72 -17.07 -1.77
N LYS A 172 -6.86 -17.75 -1.69
CA LYS A 172 -7.08 -18.87 -2.61
C LYS A 172 -7.15 -18.28 -4.01
N ASP A 173 -6.22 -18.69 -4.88
CA ASP A 173 -6.39 -18.49 -6.31
C ASP A 173 -7.75 -19.09 -6.70
N GLU A 174 -8.74 -18.25 -6.99
CA GLU A 174 -9.98 -18.71 -7.61
C GLU A 174 -9.62 -19.24 -9.00
N ALA A 175 -9.50 -20.57 -9.09
CA ALA A 175 -9.19 -21.32 -10.31
C ALA A 175 -10.37 -21.33 -11.31
#